data_AF-A0A939ATE4-F1
#
_entry.id   AF-A0A939ATE4-F1
#
_cell.length_a   1.000
_cell.length_b   1.000
_cell.length_c   1.000
_cell.angle_alpha   90.00
_cell.angle_beta   90.00
_cell.angle_gamma   90.00
#
_symmetry.space_group_name_H-M   'P 1'
#
loop_
_entity.id
_entity.type
_entity.pdbx_description
1 polymer ?
#
loop_
_entity_poly.entity_id
_entity_poly.type
_entity_poly.pdbx_seq_one_letter_code
_entity_poly.pdbx_strand_id
1 'polypeptide(L)'
;MVATRLLLRRFRTEDADDLYKYLATPRTYSFEPGEPLDRAQAGQRAVEEAYDAPPAPAAGHLTTADEQRVARQVEQLRACAGDYRQFSADRVDKWLAWWEANRQRLDLRGPLPRQAYTLVLLDYMGLDPREVPVVYEDDRAIIWRSANFCPTLEACRRLGLDTRIVCCSATEAAVQALVARLDPRLRFSRSYAAGLRPYADYCEEQITLLDGGAIQSQRTVTARERI
;
A
#
# COMPACT_ATOMS: atom_id res chain seq x y z
N MET A 1 9.30 -15.36 -4.29
CA MET A 1 10.31 -16.00 -5.18
C MET A 1 10.25 -17.50 -4.96
N VAL A 2 9.95 -18.28 -5.99
CA VAL A 2 10.16 -19.73 -5.97
C VAL A 2 11.55 -19.96 -6.52
N ALA A 3 12.50 -20.32 -5.65
CA ALA A 3 13.77 -20.86 -6.12
C ALA A 3 13.51 -22.30 -6.56
N THR A 4 14.25 -22.81 -7.55
CA THR A 4 14.03 -24.13 -8.19
C THR A 4 14.08 -25.34 -7.22
N ARG A 5 14.43 -25.12 -5.94
CA ARG A 5 14.62 -26.15 -4.90
C ARG A 5 13.94 -25.84 -3.56
N LEU A 6 13.29 -24.68 -3.39
CA LEU A 6 12.66 -24.29 -2.13
C LEU A 6 11.52 -23.29 -2.35
N LEU A 7 10.45 -23.45 -1.56
CA LEU A 7 9.39 -22.46 -1.38
C LEU A 7 9.58 -21.73 -0.05
N LEU A 8 9.73 -20.41 -0.10
CA LEU A 8 9.63 -19.57 1.09
C LEU A 8 8.17 -19.16 1.30
N ARG A 9 7.63 -19.44 2.49
CA ARG A 9 6.27 -19.03 2.90
C ARG A 9 6.29 -18.50 4.33
N ARG A 10 5.21 -17.84 4.74
CA ARG A 10 5.02 -17.39 6.12
C ARG A 10 4.96 -18.59 7.08
N PHE A 11 5.43 -18.36 8.31
CA PHE A 11 5.26 -19.27 9.43
C PHE A 11 3.78 -19.48 9.75
N ARG A 12 3.46 -20.69 10.16
CA ARG A 12 2.16 -21.12 10.66
C ARG A 12 2.39 -21.84 11.98
N THR A 13 1.34 -21.91 12.80
CA THR A 13 1.40 -22.64 14.08
C THR A 13 1.75 -24.12 13.90
N GLU A 14 1.39 -24.73 12.76
CA GLU A 14 1.75 -26.10 12.38
C GLU A 14 3.26 -26.31 12.13
N ASP A 15 4.03 -25.24 11.93
CA ASP A 15 5.49 -25.32 11.71
C ASP A 15 6.27 -25.53 13.01
N ALA A 16 5.61 -25.55 14.17
CA ALA A 16 6.23 -25.68 15.49
C ALA A 16 7.16 -26.90 15.59
N ASP A 17 6.78 -28.03 14.99
CA ASP A 17 7.58 -29.25 15.03
C ASP A 17 8.85 -29.15 14.18
N ASP A 18 8.79 -28.50 13.02
CA ASP A 18 9.97 -28.28 12.18
C ASP A 18 10.89 -27.21 12.77
N LEU A 19 10.31 -26.19 13.39
CA LEU A 19 11.04 -25.18 14.15
C LEU A 19 11.75 -25.78 15.36
N TYR A 20 11.08 -26.69 16.10
CA TYR A 20 11.69 -27.42 17.20
C TYR A 20 12.89 -28.26 16.75
N LYS A 21 12.82 -28.98 15.62
CA LYS A 21 13.96 -29.76 15.10
C LYS A 21 15.21 -28.89 14.89
N TYR A 22 15.03 -27.65 14.45
CA TYR A 22 16.13 -26.71 14.26
C TYR A 22 16.61 -26.09 15.58
N LEU A 23 15.68 -25.56 16.39
CA LEU A 23 15.98 -24.79 17.61
C LEU A 23 16.27 -25.66 18.85
N ALA A 24 16.02 -26.96 18.83
CA ALA A 24 16.43 -27.85 19.91
C ALA A 24 17.92 -28.23 19.82
N THR A 25 18.60 -27.87 18.73
CA THR A 25 19.97 -28.30 18.47
C THR A 25 20.98 -27.32 19.09
N PRO A 26 21.83 -27.75 20.05
CA PRO A 26 22.85 -26.87 20.66
C PRO A 26 23.81 -26.20 19.66
N ARG A 27 24.06 -26.88 18.53
CA ARG A 27 24.90 -26.36 17.45
C ARG A 27 24.34 -25.09 16.80
N THR A 28 23.03 -24.90 16.78
CA THR A 28 22.38 -23.69 16.25
C THR A 28 22.85 -22.45 17.01
N TYR A 29 22.98 -22.57 18.32
CA TYR A 29 23.38 -21.49 19.24
C TYR A 29 24.89 -21.27 19.33
N SER A 30 25.67 -22.00 18.52
CA SER A 30 27.06 -21.62 18.27
C SER A 30 27.16 -20.35 17.42
N PHE A 31 26.09 -20.00 16.69
CA PHE A 31 26.02 -18.86 15.78
C PHE A 31 24.83 -17.94 16.04
N GLU A 32 23.81 -18.41 16.75
CA GLU A 32 22.64 -17.64 17.15
C GLU A 32 22.66 -17.37 18.68
N PRO A 33 22.23 -16.18 19.15
CA PRO A 33 22.14 -15.91 20.57
C PRO A 33 21.05 -16.76 21.24
N GLY A 34 21.28 -17.21 22.47
CA GLY A 34 20.28 -17.90 23.31
C GLY A 34 20.67 -19.33 23.66
N GLU A 35 19.67 -20.11 24.08
CA GLU A 35 19.81 -21.51 24.45
C GLU A 35 18.82 -22.38 23.67
N PRO A 36 19.12 -23.68 23.47
CA PRO A 36 18.20 -24.63 22.85
C PRO A 36 16.81 -24.60 23.43
N LEU A 37 15.81 -24.48 22.56
CA LEU A 37 14.42 -24.44 22.97
C LEU A 37 13.87 -25.84 23.16
N ASP A 38 13.06 -26.00 24.20
CA ASP A 38 12.18 -27.15 24.34
C ASP A 38 10.99 -27.07 23.36
N ARG A 39 10.18 -28.13 23.34
CA ARG A 39 9.05 -28.25 22.40
C ARG A 39 7.96 -27.21 22.67
N ALA A 40 7.73 -26.84 23.92
CA ALA A 40 6.73 -25.85 24.29
C ALA A 40 7.19 -24.44 23.88
N GLN A 41 8.46 -24.12 24.13
CA GLN A 41 9.09 -22.86 23.75
C GLN A 41 9.15 -22.70 22.23
N ALA A 42 9.48 -23.76 21.48
CA ALA A 42 9.42 -23.74 20.01
C ALA A 42 7.98 -23.54 19.49
N GLY A 43 6.99 -24.14 20.15
CA GLY A 43 5.58 -23.91 19.84
C GLY A 43 5.16 -22.46 20.07
N GLN A 44 5.56 -21.86 21.19
CA GLN A 44 5.31 -20.45 21.47
C GLN A 44 6.01 -19.56 20.45
N ARG A 45 7.25 -19.85 20.07
CA ARG A 45 7.97 -19.12 19.02
C ARG A 45 7.26 -19.21 17.67
N ALA A 46 6.76 -20.38 17.27
CA ALA A 46 6.00 -20.51 16.03
C ALA A 46 4.70 -19.69 16.04
N VAL A 47 4.05 -19.55 17.21
CA VAL A 47 2.92 -18.63 17.40
C VAL A 47 3.39 -17.19 17.28
N GLU A 48 4.43 -16.77 17.99
CA GLU A 48 4.98 -15.41 17.90
C GLU A 48 5.35 -15.06 16.45
N GLU A 49 6.10 -15.89 15.73
CA GLU A 49 6.46 -15.65 14.33
C GLU A 49 5.24 -15.67 13.37
N ALA A 50 4.17 -16.40 13.73
CA ALA A 50 2.92 -16.41 12.97
C ALA A 50 2.03 -15.18 13.27
N TYR A 51 2.11 -14.59 14.46
CA TYR A 51 1.24 -13.51 14.96
C TYR A 51 1.91 -12.13 15.04
N ASP A 52 3.24 -12.04 15.07
CA ASP A 52 4.03 -10.80 15.03
C ASP A 52 4.21 -10.27 13.58
N ALA A 53 3.70 -11.03 12.61
CA ALA A 53 3.20 -10.50 11.35
C ALA A 53 1.70 -10.17 11.52
N PRO A 54 1.20 -9.02 11.02
CA PRO A 54 -0.25 -8.86 10.96
C PRO A 54 -0.76 -10.04 10.13
N PRO A 55 -1.89 -10.67 10.51
CA PRO A 55 -2.39 -11.81 9.76
C PRO A 55 -2.41 -11.40 8.30
N ALA A 56 -1.66 -12.14 7.47
CA ALA A 56 -1.97 -12.07 6.04
C ALA A 56 -3.46 -12.40 6.00
N PRO A 57 -4.30 -11.59 5.32
CA PRO A 57 -5.63 -12.07 5.02
C PRO A 57 -5.45 -13.46 4.44
N ALA A 58 -6.05 -14.46 5.10
CA ALA A 58 -6.00 -15.84 4.64
C ALA A 58 -6.31 -15.78 3.15
N ALA A 59 -5.42 -16.33 2.32
CA ALA A 59 -5.58 -16.26 0.88
C ALA A 59 -6.99 -16.74 0.52
N GLY A 60 -7.86 -15.80 0.16
CA GLY A 60 -9.18 -16.08 -0.42
C GLY A 60 -10.44 -15.84 0.43
N HIS A 61 -10.41 -15.28 1.65
CA HIS A 61 -11.68 -14.88 2.30
C HIS A 61 -11.67 -13.45 2.83
N LEU A 62 -12.47 -12.59 2.19
CA LEU A 62 -12.75 -11.23 2.63
C LEU A 62 -13.60 -11.29 3.91
N THR A 63 -13.31 -10.40 4.87
CA THR A 63 -14.18 -10.25 6.04
C THR A 63 -15.53 -9.67 5.63
N THR A 64 -16.56 -9.80 6.47
CA THR A 64 -17.85 -9.12 6.23
C THR A 64 -17.69 -7.60 6.08
N ALA A 65 -16.77 -6.99 6.83
CA ALA A 65 -16.48 -5.57 6.73
C ALA A 65 -15.80 -5.23 5.38
N ASP A 66 -14.90 -6.07 4.91
CA ASP A 66 -14.27 -5.90 3.60
C ASP A 66 -15.30 -6.06 2.48
N GLU A 67 -16.15 -7.07 2.53
CA GLU A 67 -17.24 -7.27 1.56
C GLU A 67 -18.16 -6.05 1.48
N GLN A 68 -18.53 -5.46 2.63
CA GLN A 68 -19.31 -4.22 2.64
C GLN A 68 -18.57 -3.05 1.99
N ARG A 69 -17.26 -2.92 2.22
CA ARG A 69 -16.43 -1.89 1.57
C ARG A 69 -16.37 -2.11 0.07
N VAL A 70 -16.22 -3.35 -0.39
CA VAL A 70 -16.24 -3.70 -1.83
C VAL A 70 -17.60 -3.41 -2.43
N ALA A 71 -18.70 -3.83 -1.80
CA ALA A 71 -20.05 -3.62 -2.31
C ALA A 71 -20.35 -2.12 -2.51
N ARG A 72 -20.00 -1.28 -1.53
CA ARG A 72 -20.10 0.18 -1.68
C ARG A 72 -19.25 0.70 -2.83
N GLN A 73 -18.02 0.19 -2.97
CA GLN A 73 -17.12 0.61 -4.04
C GLN A 73 -17.64 0.19 -5.43
N VAL A 74 -18.24 -1.00 -5.54
CA VAL A 74 -18.89 -1.49 -6.76
C VAL A 74 -20.06 -0.60 -7.16
N GLU A 75 -20.94 -0.25 -6.21
CA GLU A 75 -22.07 0.64 -6.44
C GLU A 75 -21.61 2.01 -6.96
N GLN A 76 -20.62 2.61 -6.28
CA GLN A 76 -20.06 3.90 -6.68
C GLN A 76 -19.43 3.88 -8.08
N LEU A 77 -18.63 2.84 -8.39
CA LEU A 77 -18.00 2.75 -9.71
C LEU A 77 -19.01 2.48 -10.82
N ARG A 78 -20.07 1.71 -10.56
CA ARG A 78 -21.18 1.54 -11.52
C ARG A 78 -21.91 2.86 -11.78
N ALA A 79 -22.19 3.63 -10.74
CA ALA A 79 -22.87 4.92 -10.86
C ALA A 79 -22.09 5.94 -11.71
N CYS A 80 -20.76 5.82 -11.76
CA CYS A 80 -19.92 6.67 -12.60
C CYS A 80 -20.12 6.44 -14.10
N ALA A 81 -20.58 5.25 -14.52
CA ALA A 81 -20.74 4.88 -15.94
C ALA A 81 -19.50 5.20 -16.81
N GLY A 82 -18.29 5.11 -16.25
CA GLY A 82 -17.02 5.44 -16.91
C GLY A 82 -16.56 6.89 -16.82
N ASP A 83 -17.39 7.82 -16.31
CA ASP A 83 -17.00 9.19 -15.98
C ASP A 83 -16.74 9.34 -14.48
N TYR A 84 -15.47 9.32 -14.10
CA TYR A 84 -15.05 9.36 -12.70
C TYR A 84 -14.87 10.77 -12.15
N ARG A 85 -15.16 11.83 -12.91
CA ARG A 85 -14.85 13.22 -12.50
C ARG A 85 -15.55 13.63 -11.21
N GLN A 86 -16.87 13.43 -11.13
CA GLN A 86 -17.64 13.77 -9.94
C GLN A 86 -17.19 12.92 -8.75
N PHE A 87 -17.04 11.60 -8.95
CA PHE A 87 -16.57 10.69 -7.91
C PHE A 87 -15.19 11.07 -7.37
N SER A 88 -14.28 11.50 -8.25
CA SER A 88 -12.96 12.01 -7.85
C SER A 88 -13.07 13.32 -7.07
N ALA A 89 -13.93 14.25 -7.49
CA ALA A 89 -14.16 15.52 -6.80
C ALA A 89 -14.72 15.30 -5.38
N ASP A 90 -15.73 14.44 -5.23
CA ASP A 90 -16.32 14.10 -3.94
C ASP A 90 -15.28 13.49 -2.98
N ARG A 91 -14.35 12.68 -3.51
CA ARG A 91 -13.24 12.14 -2.71
C ARG A 91 -12.26 13.22 -2.30
N VAL A 92 -11.90 14.15 -3.19
CA VAL A 92 -11.05 15.30 -2.84
C VAL A 92 -11.68 16.08 -1.68
N ASP A 93 -12.95 16.42 -1.79
CA ASP A 93 -13.67 17.16 -0.75
C ASP A 93 -13.66 16.41 0.59
N LYS A 94 -13.90 15.09 0.57
CA LYS A 94 -13.83 14.26 1.78
C LYS A 94 -12.44 14.26 2.42
N TRP A 95 -11.38 14.17 1.62
CA TRP A 95 -9.99 14.15 2.11
C TRP A 95 -9.60 15.51 2.70
N LEU A 96 -10.00 16.60 2.04
CA LEU A 96 -9.73 17.96 2.51
C LEU A 96 -10.54 18.32 3.76
N ALA A 97 -11.80 17.88 3.84
CA ALA A 97 -12.60 18.04 5.06
C ALA A 97 -11.98 17.30 6.25
N TRP A 98 -11.46 16.08 6.02
CA TRP A 98 -10.69 15.38 7.04
C TRP A 98 -9.44 16.18 7.43
N TRP A 99 -8.67 16.68 6.47
CA TRP A 99 -7.47 17.48 6.78
C TRP A 99 -7.78 18.64 7.72
N GLU A 100 -8.79 19.45 7.42
CA GLU A 100 -9.15 20.59 8.27
C GLU A 100 -9.52 20.18 9.70
N ALA A 101 -10.21 19.05 9.86
CA ALA A 101 -10.61 18.53 11.17
C ALA A 101 -9.47 17.81 11.93
N ASN A 102 -8.37 17.46 11.26
CA ASN A 102 -7.33 16.58 11.82
C ASN A 102 -5.95 17.27 11.90
N ARG A 103 -5.67 18.33 11.13
CA ARG A 103 -4.31 18.85 10.95
C ARG A 103 -3.59 19.31 12.23
N GLN A 104 -4.33 19.76 13.24
CA GLN A 104 -3.74 20.27 14.49
C GLN A 104 -3.17 19.17 15.40
N ARG A 105 -3.58 17.91 15.19
CA ARG A 105 -3.16 16.76 16.01
C ARG A 105 -2.18 15.84 15.28
N LEU A 106 -1.78 16.19 14.07
CA LEU A 106 -0.80 15.41 13.31
C LEU A 106 0.61 15.70 13.82
N ASP A 107 1.39 14.64 14.05
CA ASP A 107 2.81 14.71 14.39
C ASP A 107 3.64 14.18 13.20
N LEU A 108 3.88 15.06 12.22
CA LEU A 108 4.60 14.71 11.00
C LEU A 108 6.08 15.08 11.15
N ARG A 109 6.96 14.08 11.02
CA ARG A 109 8.41 14.22 11.22
C ARG A 109 9.22 13.83 9.99
N GLY A 110 10.44 14.36 9.90
CA GLY A 110 11.40 14.06 8.84
C GLY A 110 11.21 14.92 7.58
N PRO A 111 11.83 14.52 6.44
CA PRO A 111 11.69 15.24 5.17
C PRO A 111 10.25 15.30 4.66
N LEU A 112 9.94 16.28 3.80
CA LEU A 112 8.57 16.49 3.27
C LEU A 112 7.96 15.25 2.60
N PRO A 113 8.68 14.46 1.77
CA PRO A 113 8.14 13.21 1.23
C PRO A 113 7.71 12.22 2.32
N ARG A 114 8.52 12.04 3.37
CA ARG A 114 8.21 11.17 4.53
C ARG A 114 6.99 11.66 5.30
N GLN A 115 6.87 12.97 5.52
CA GLN A 115 5.69 13.57 6.16
C GLN A 115 4.43 13.29 5.34
N ALA A 116 4.50 13.45 4.01
CA ALA A 116 3.38 13.20 3.11
C ALA A 116 2.98 11.72 3.04
N TYR A 117 3.95 10.81 3.03
CA TYR A 117 3.72 9.38 3.16
C TYR A 117 3.00 9.04 4.49
N THR A 118 3.51 9.57 5.60
CA THR A 118 2.92 9.35 6.94
C THR A 118 1.48 9.86 7.00
N LEU A 119 1.25 11.09 6.53
CA LEU A 119 -0.06 11.71 6.44
C LEU A 119 -1.07 10.85 5.66
N VAL A 120 -0.70 10.41 4.46
CA VAL A 120 -1.64 9.72 3.57
C VAL A 120 -1.85 8.28 4.01
N LEU A 121 -0.78 7.50 4.19
CA LEU A 121 -0.87 6.05 4.35
C LEU A 121 -1.19 5.67 5.80
N LEU A 122 -0.60 6.35 6.78
CA LEU A 122 -0.69 5.95 8.19
C LEU A 122 -1.80 6.73 8.89
N ASP A 123 -1.80 8.06 8.82
CA ASP A 123 -2.78 8.87 9.57
C ASP A 123 -4.17 8.88 8.90
N TYR A 124 -4.22 9.13 7.58
CA TYR A 124 -5.50 9.22 6.87
C TYR A 124 -6.09 7.84 6.58
N MET A 125 -5.30 6.94 5.98
CA MET A 125 -5.79 5.61 5.60
C MET A 125 -5.75 4.59 6.75
N GLY A 126 -4.99 4.84 7.82
CA GLY A 126 -4.90 3.92 8.95
C GLY A 126 -4.20 2.60 8.61
N LEU A 127 -3.29 2.59 7.64
CA LEU A 127 -2.60 1.37 7.20
C LEU A 127 -1.47 1.01 8.16
N ASP A 128 -1.23 -0.29 8.29
CA ASP A 128 -0.05 -0.78 8.98
C ASP A 128 1.20 -0.54 8.10
N PRO A 129 2.30 0.03 8.62
CA PRO A 129 3.53 0.25 7.86
C PRO A 129 4.06 -1.01 7.16
N ARG A 130 3.78 -2.21 7.71
CA ARG A 130 4.18 -3.50 7.13
C ARG A 130 3.43 -3.84 5.84
N GLU A 131 2.26 -3.24 5.60
CA GLU A 131 1.49 -3.45 4.38
C GLU A 131 1.88 -2.50 3.22
N VAL A 132 2.62 -1.45 3.55
CA VAL A 132 3.08 -0.39 2.64
C VAL A 132 4.59 -0.15 2.76
N PRO A 133 5.44 -1.19 2.68
CA PRO A 133 6.87 -1.04 2.88
C PRO A 133 7.51 -0.04 1.93
N VAL A 134 8.31 0.86 2.49
CA VAL A 134 9.17 1.79 1.75
C VAL A 134 10.31 1.00 1.12
N VAL A 135 10.48 1.15 -0.19
CA VAL A 135 11.53 0.49 -0.99
C VAL A 135 12.66 1.44 -1.38
N TYR A 136 12.41 2.76 -1.31
CA TYR A 136 13.40 3.80 -1.51
C TYR A 136 13.00 5.08 -0.76
N GLU A 137 13.98 5.78 -0.20
CA GLU A 137 13.75 7.10 0.40
C GLU A 137 15.03 7.95 0.40
N ASP A 138 14.85 9.24 0.13
CA ASP A 138 15.77 10.33 0.43
C ASP A 138 14.98 11.60 0.82
N ASP A 139 15.66 12.75 0.93
CA ASP A 139 15.04 14.03 1.30
C ASP A 139 14.02 14.56 0.28
N ARG A 140 14.03 14.02 -0.94
CA ARG A 140 13.27 14.49 -2.09
C ARG A 140 12.30 13.48 -2.66
N ALA A 141 12.42 12.21 -2.33
CA ALA A 141 11.57 11.16 -2.84
C ALA A 141 11.35 10.07 -1.80
N ILE A 142 10.15 9.51 -1.81
CA ILE A 142 9.84 8.27 -1.11
C ILE A 142 9.03 7.38 -2.05
N ILE A 143 9.41 6.10 -2.14
CA ILE A 143 8.76 5.09 -2.98
C ILE A 143 8.39 3.93 -2.08
N TRP A 144 7.16 3.44 -2.19
CA TRP A 144 6.67 2.29 -1.43
C TRP A 144 5.89 1.34 -2.32
N ARG A 145 5.66 0.12 -1.79
CA ARG A 145 4.91 -0.93 -2.48
C ARG A 145 3.74 -1.41 -1.63
N SER A 146 2.53 -1.10 -2.06
CA SER A 146 1.29 -1.46 -1.37
C SER A 146 0.80 -2.84 -1.82
N ALA A 147 0.70 -3.78 -0.88
CA ALA A 147 0.10 -5.11 -1.08
C ALA A 147 -1.14 -5.35 -0.21
N ASN A 148 -1.54 -4.35 0.60
CA ASN A 148 -2.75 -4.35 1.43
C ASN A 148 -4.04 -4.67 0.63
N PHE A 149 -5.09 -5.09 1.35
CA PHE A 149 -6.42 -5.22 0.79
C PHE A 149 -6.92 -3.88 0.23
N CYS A 150 -7.42 -3.89 -1.01
CA CYS A 150 -7.88 -2.70 -1.71
C CYS A 150 -9.32 -2.90 -2.24
N PRO A 151 -10.33 -2.19 -1.69
CA PRO A 151 -11.71 -2.32 -2.17
C PRO A 151 -11.88 -1.82 -3.61
N THR A 152 -11.07 -0.85 -4.06
CA THR A 152 -11.08 -0.39 -5.46
C THR A 152 -10.61 -1.50 -6.41
N LEU A 153 -9.51 -2.18 -6.11
CA LEU A 153 -9.00 -3.29 -6.92
C LEU A 153 -10.04 -4.40 -7.04
N GLU A 154 -10.63 -4.78 -5.91
CA GLU A 154 -11.64 -5.85 -5.88
C GLU A 154 -12.91 -5.45 -6.63
N ALA A 155 -13.38 -4.21 -6.48
CA ALA A 155 -14.51 -3.70 -7.25
C ALA A 155 -14.23 -3.67 -8.75
N CYS A 156 -13.02 -3.23 -9.16
CA CYS A 156 -12.61 -3.26 -10.56
C CYS A 156 -12.62 -4.69 -11.12
N ARG A 157 -12.11 -5.68 -10.36
CA ARG A 157 -12.16 -7.10 -10.76
C ARG A 157 -13.59 -7.60 -10.96
N ARG A 158 -14.49 -7.31 -10.01
CA ARG A 158 -15.90 -7.72 -10.09
C ARG A 158 -16.65 -7.07 -11.25
N LEU A 159 -16.22 -5.88 -11.68
CA LEU A 159 -16.83 -5.12 -12.77
C LEU A 159 -16.12 -5.29 -14.12
N GLY A 160 -14.99 -6.00 -14.17
CA GLY A 160 -14.17 -6.11 -15.39
C GLY A 160 -13.56 -4.77 -15.82
N LEU A 161 -13.33 -3.83 -14.90
CA LEU A 161 -12.74 -2.51 -15.17
C LEU A 161 -11.21 -2.57 -15.11
N ASP A 162 -10.55 -1.79 -15.97
CA ASP A 162 -9.10 -1.61 -15.94
C ASP A 162 -8.70 -0.73 -14.75
N THR A 163 -7.92 -1.29 -13.82
CA THR A 163 -7.46 -0.58 -12.62
C THR A 163 -6.59 0.62 -12.96
N ARG A 164 -5.88 0.63 -14.09
CA ARG A 164 -5.06 1.79 -14.50
C ARG A 164 -5.93 3.01 -14.76
N ILE A 165 -7.07 2.80 -15.43
CA ILE A 165 -8.04 3.87 -15.74
C ILE A 165 -8.70 4.34 -14.44
N VAL A 166 -9.28 3.42 -13.67
CA VAL A 166 -10.01 3.77 -12.44
C VAL A 166 -9.09 4.43 -11.42
N CYS A 167 -7.92 3.86 -11.14
CA CYS A 167 -7.00 4.41 -10.15
C CYS A 167 -6.54 5.83 -10.54
N CYS A 168 -6.16 6.04 -11.80
CA CYS A 168 -5.70 7.35 -12.29
C CYS A 168 -6.84 8.39 -12.20
N SER A 169 -8.01 8.08 -12.77
CA SER A 169 -9.10 9.04 -12.88
C SER A 169 -9.90 9.26 -11.59
N ALA A 170 -9.92 8.28 -10.68
CA ALA A 170 -10.83 8.29 -9.53
C ALA A 170 -10.14 8.48 -8.17
N THR A 171 -8.83 8.25 -8.08
CA THR A 171 -8.15 8.16 -6.76
C THR A 171 -6.97 9.09 -6.58
N GLU A 172 -6.22 9.39 -7.65
CA GLU A 172 -4.96 10.14 -7.51
C GLU A 172 -5.18 11.60 -7.09
N ALA A 173 -6.23 12.24 -7.62
CA ALA A 173 -6.50 13.65 -7.32
C ALA A 173 -6.70 13.90 -5.83
N ALA A 174 -7.36 12.98 -5.11
CA ALA A 174 -7.56 13.10 -3.67
C ALA A 174 -6.23 13.01 -2.89
N VAL A 175 -5.36 12.06 -3.28
CA VAL A 175 -4.02 11.95 -2.69
C VAL A 175 -3.21 13.20 -2.97
N GLN A 176 -3.17 13.64 -4.23
CA GLN A 176 -2.44 14.83 -4.66
C GLN A 176 -2.93 16.09 -3.94
N ALA A 177 -4.25 16.25 -3.77
CA ALA A 177 -4.83 17.39 -3.07
C ALA A 177 -4.44 17.42 -1.59
N LEU A 178 -4.40 16.25 -0.93
CA LEU A 178 -4.01 16.15 0.48
C LEU A 178 -2.52 16.44 0.67
N VAL A 179 -1.62 15.83 -0.13
CA VAL A 179 -0.17 16.08 0.02
C VAL A 179 0.19 17.53 -0.31
N ALA A 180 -0.56 18.19 -1.22
CA ALA A 180 -0.36 19.60 -1.53
C ALA A 180 -0.71 20.55 -0.36
N ARG A 181 -1.43 20.08 0.67
CA ARG A 181 -1.64 20.84 1.91
C ARG A 181 -0.40 20.91 2.79
N LEU A 182 0.54 19.97 2.64
CA LEU A 182 1.84 20.03 3.31
C LEU A 182 2.79 20.98 2.59
N ASP A 183 2.97 20.77 1.28
CA ASP A 183 3.78 21.64 0.43
C ASP A 183 3.29 21.54 -1.03
N PRO A 184 3.06 22.67 -1.73
CA PRO A 184 2.56 22.66 -3.11
C PRO A 184 3.56 22.10 -4.14
N ARG A 185 4.82 21.85 -3.77
CA ARG A 185 5.84 21.22 -4.63
C ARG A 185 5.83 19.69 -4.55
N LEU A 186 5.10 19.09 -3.61
CA LEU A 186 4.96 17.64 -3.52
C LEU A 186 4.10 17.11 -4.67
N ARG A 187 4.55 16.03 -5.29
CA ARG A 187 3.83 15.31 -6.35
C ARG A 187 3.67 13.86 -5.97
N PHE A 188 2.44 13.39 -6.03
CA PHE A 188 2.11 11.98 -5.95
C PHE A 188 2.08 11.39 -7.36
N SER A 189 2.60 10.17 -7.53
CA SER A 189 2.41 9.40 -8.75
C SER A 189 2.39 7.89 -8.46
N ARG A 190 1.90 7.13 -9.44
CA ARG A 190 1.80 5.67 -9.39
C ARG A 190 2.38 5.04 -10.64
N SER A 191 3.05 3.90 -10.49
CA SER A 191 3.68 3.16 -11.59
C SER A 191 2.66 2.36 -12.40
N TYR A 192 1.95 3.01 -13.32
CA TYR A 192 0.91 2.37 -14.14
C TYR A 192 1.42 1.33 -15.14
N ALA A 193 2.68 1.45 -15.58
CA ALA A 193 3.23 0.57 -16.60
C ALA A 193 3.66 -0.80 -16.05
N ALA A 194 4.25 -0.82 -14.86
CA ALA A 194 4.90 -2.02 -14.32
C ALA A 194 4.57 -2.32 -12.84
N GLY A 195 3.97 -1.39 -12.10
CA GLY A 195 3.76 -1.49 -10.66
C GLY A 195 2.31 -1.23 -10.26
N LEU A 196 1.35 -1.94 -10.86
CA LEU A 196 -0.06 -1.83 -10.49
C LEU A 196 -0.77 -3.18 -10.50
N ARG A 197 -1.45 -3.50 -9.39
CA ARG A 197 -2.35 -4.67 -9.33
C ARG A 197 -3.57 -4.48 -10.27
N PRO A 198 -4.00 -5.53 -10.99
CA PRO A 198 -3.55 -6.92 -10.92
C PRO A 198 -2.38 -7.28 -11.87
N TYR A 199 -1.80 -6.32 -12.58
CA TYR A 199 -0.74 -6.54 -13.57
C TYR A 199 0.65 -6.77 -12.95
N ALA A 200 0.79 -6.47 -11.65
CA ALA A 200 1.94 -6.77 -10.80
C ALA A 200 1.46 -7.26 -9.43
N ASP A 201 2.37 -7.79 -8.60
CA ASP A 201 2.05 -8.30 -7.25
C ASP A 201 1.78 -7.18 -6.22
N TYR A 202 2.09 -5.93 -6.58
CA TYR A 202 1.98 -4.75 -5.73
C TYR A 202 1.53 -3.52 -6.52
N CYS A 203 1.10 -2.47 -5.80
CA CYS A 203 1.00 -1.12 -6.35
C CYS A 203 2.23 -0.33 -5.91
N GLU A 204 3.04 0.16 -6.84
CA GLU A 204 4.19 1.02 -6.55
C GLU A 204 3.81 2.48 -6.76
N GLU A 205 4.06 3.25 -5.71
CA GLU A 205 3.60 4.63 -5.58
C GLU A 205 4.77 5.45 -5.04
N GLN A 206 4.83 6.72 -5.44
CA GLN A 206 5.86 7.63 -4.94
C GLN A 206 5.30 9.00 -4.60
N ILE A 207 6.01 9.68 -3.70
CA ILE A 207 5.87 11.11 -3.48
C ILE A 207 7.24 11.76 -3.71
N THR A 208 7.28 12.78 -4.55
CA THR A 208 8.50 13.52 -4.88
C THR A 208 8.35 15.02 -4.61
N LEU A 209 9.41 15.64 -4.11
CA LEU A 209 9.54 17.07 -3.92
C LEU A 209 10.23 17.70 -5.15
N LEU A 210 9.46 18.48 -5.92
CA LEU A 210 9.99 19.21 -7.05
C LEU A 210 10.84 20.41 -6.61
N ASP A 211 11.86 20.73 -7.40
CA ASP A 211 12.55 22.00 -7.25
C ASP A 211 11.58 23.15 -7.51
N GLY A 212 11.75 24.28 -6.81
CA GLY A 212 10.95 25.49 -7.01
C GLY A 212 11.16 26.18 -8.36
N GLY A 213 11.75 25.50 -9.35
CA GLY A 213 11.86 25.98 -10.71
C GLY A 213 10.51 25.90 -11.42
N ALA A 214 10.10 27.01 -12.04
CA ALA A 214 8.81 27.22 -12.70
C ALA A 214 8.22 25.97 -13.38
N ILE A 215 6.98 25.65 -13.01
CA ILE A 215 6.15 24.65 -13.68
C ILE A 215 5.92 25.12 -15.12
N GLN A 216 6.71 24.63 -16.08
CA GLN A 216 6.29 24.65 -17.49
C GLN A 216 5.24 23.57 -17.66
N SER A 217 3.97 24.01 -17.65
CA SER A 217 2.83 23.27 -18.15
C SER A 217 3.13 22.78 -19.57
N GLN A 218 3.45 21.51 -19.74
CA GLN A 218 3.38 20.88 -21.05
C GLN A 218 1.91 20.73 -21.43
N ARG A 219 1.44 21.75 -22.15
CA ARG A 219 0.21 21.73 -22.93
C ARG A 219 0.27 20.60 -23.95
N THR A 220 -0.73 19.73 -23.90
CA THR A 220 -1.41 19.09 -25.05
C THR A 220 -0.55 18.74 -26.26
N VAL A 221 -0.27 17.44 -26.43
CA VAL A 221 -0.01 16.86 -27.74
C VAL A 221 -1.33 16.86 -28.51
N THR A 222 -1.57 17.90 -29.29
CA THR A 222 -2.55 17.85 -30.37
C THR A 222 -1.99 16.95 -31.46
N ALA A 223 -2.59 15.78 -31.62
CA ALA A 223 -2.43 14.97 -32.82
C ALA A 223 -3.01 15.74 -34.02
N ARG A 224 -2.14 16.21 -34.90
CA ARG A 224 -2.49 16.47 -36.29
C ARG A 224 -1.25 16.28 -37.19
N GLU A 225 -1.50 15.53 -38.25
CA GLU A 225 -0.84 15.53 -39.57
C GLU A 225 0.21 14.44 -39.88
N ARG A 226 0.07 13.97 -41.14
CA ARG A 226 0.71 12.86 -41.89
C ARG A 226 -0.10 11.56 -41.76
N ILE A 227 -0.82 11.06 -42.78
CA ILE A 227 -0.70 11.15 -44.25
C ILE A 227 -2.11 11.25 -44.85
#